data_AF-A0A1C7WCS4-F1
#
_entry.id   AF-A0A1C7WCS4-F1
#
_cell.length_a   1.000
_cell.length_b   1.000
_cell.length_c   1.000
_cell.angle_alpha   90.00
_cell.angle_beta   90.00
_cell.angle_gamma   90.00
#
_symmetry.space_group_name_H-M   'P 1'
#
loop_
_entity.id
_entity.type
_entity.pdbx_description
1 polymer ?
#
loop_
_entity_poly.entity_id
_entity_poly.type
_entity_poly.pdbx_seq_one_letter_code
_entity_poly.pdbx_strand_id
1 'polypeptide(L)'
;MGIKLSSTSLILVLGLSTMNSPVQAKAGQQVSAKFDVTATINNGCRFIGSNKLSVDLPDLLIGQSSVSSQAYFNLQCTPGANATIGIDSGQHPLSRGNRALALDGGNDQLIPYQIFAVKEGKKIEWETPIIFTPDELNNKIEIDVEINHPPSPLIPGHYTDTATITVSY
;
A
#
# COMPACT_ATOMS: atom_id res chain seq x y z
N MET A 1 -34.85 14.63 -15.00
CA MET A 1 -36.07 13.98 -15.52
C MET A 1 -37.24 14.47 -14.68
N GLY A 2 -38.17 15.24 -15.25
CA GLY A 2 -39.28 15.84 -14.52
C GLY A 2 -39.87 17.04 -15.26
N ILE A 3 -40.67 16.77 -16.31
CA ILE A 3 -41.40 17.76 -17.10
C ILE A 3 -42.80 17.92 -16.48
N LYS A 4 -43.21 19.14 -16.15
CA LYS A 4 -44.60 19.49 -15.81
C LYS A 4 -45.24 20.20 -17.01
N LEU A 5 -46.30 19.60 -17.55
CA LEU A 5 -47.21 20.18 -18.53
C LEU A 5 -48.49 20.61 -17.81
N SER A 6 -48.99 21.82 -18.09
CA SER A 6 -50.41 22.15 -17.89
C SER A 6 -50.89 23.14 -18.95
N SER A 7 -51.93 22.68 -19.64
CA SER A 7 -52.88 23.33 -20.57
C SER A 7 -53.64 24.48 -19.83
N THR A 8 -54.35 25.47 -20.41
CA THR A 8 -55.14 25.58 -21.66
C THR A 8 -55.51 27.06 -21.93
N SER A 9 -55.52 27.45 -23.21
CA SER A 9 -56.34 28.45 -23.97
C SER A 9 -56.82 29.79 -23.39
N LEU A 10 -56.64 30.87 -24.20
CA LEU A 10 -57.76 31.68 -24.74
C LEU A 10 -57.30 32.47 -25.98
N ILE A 11 -58.03 32.35 -27.09
CA ILE A 11 -57.82 33.08 -28.34
C ILE A 11 -58.74 34.32 -28.34
N LEU A 12 -58.17 35.50 -28.55
CA LEU A 12 -58.91 36.70 -28.93
C LEU A 12 -58.24 37.31 -30.18
N VAL A 13 -58.97 37.31 -31.28
CA VAL A 13 -58.62 37.98 -32.55
C VAL A 13 -59.35 39.32 -32.57
N LEU A 14 -58.65 40.42 -32.88
CA LEU A 14 -59.20 41.61 -33.53
C LEU A 14 -58.03 42.50 -34.00
N GLY A 15 -58.07 42.85 -35.29
CA GLY A 15 -56.94 43.35 -36.08
C GLY A 15 -56.45 44.76 -35.74
N LEU A 16 -55.16 44.98 -36.03
CA LEU A 16 -54.50 46.28 -36.09
C LEU A 16 -53.48 46.24 -37.23
N SER A 17 -53.38 47.36 -37.94
CA SER A 17 -52.56 47.68 -39.11
C SER A 17 -51.13 47.12 -39.06
N THR A 18 -50.71 46.42 -40.13
CA THR A 18 -49.32 45.92 -40.28
C THR A 18 -48.36 47.06 -40.62
N MET A 19 -47.91 47.81 -39.61
CA MET A 19 -46.61 48.46 -39.70
C MET A 19 -45.54 47.38 -39.55
N ASN A 20 -44.96 46.96 -40.69
CA ASN A 20 -43.75 46.13 -40.72
C ASN A 20 -42.58 46.95 -40.13
N SER A 21 -42.50 47.04 -38.81
CA SER A 21 -41.24 47.35 -38.15
C SER A 21 -40.39 46.08 -38.22
N PRO A 22 -39.19 46.12 -38.81
CA PRO A 22 -38.28 44.97 -38.73
C PRO A 22 -38.03 44.70 -37.25
N VAL A 23 -38.55 43.59 -36.75
CA VAL A 23 -38.16 43.06 -35.43
C VAL A 23 -36.67 42.79 -35.56
N GLN A 24 -35.84 43.70 -35.06
CA GLN A 24 -34.43 43.46 -34.92
C GLN A 24 -34.29 42.27 -33.95
N ALA A 25 -34.08 41.08 -34.49
CA ALA A 25 -33.64 39.94 -33.71
C ALA A 25 -32.35 40.38 -33.02
N LYS A 26 -32.42 40.67 -31.72
CA LYS A 26 -31.23 40.87 -30.90
C LYS A 26 -30.44 39.57 -30.99
N ALA A 27 -29.38 39.57 -31.78
CA ALA A 27 -28.41 38.50 -31.78
C ALA A 27 -27.94 38.32 -30.33
N GLY A 28 -28.33 37.21 -29.70
CA GLY A 28 -27.89 36.90 -28.35
C GLY A 28 -26.37 36.81 -28.36
N GLN A 29 -25.70 37.68 -27.62
CA GLN A 29 -24.24 37.60 -27.50
C GLN A 29 -23.89 36.37 -26.66
N GLN A 30 -23.28 35.38 -27.30
CA GLN A 30 -22.69 34.25 -26.59
C GLN A 30 -21.38 34.71 -25.96
N VAL A 31 -21.39 34.90 -24.64
CA VAL A 31 -20.18 35.16 -23.87
C VAL A 31 -19.66 33.83 -23.36
N SER A 32 -18.43 33.47 -23.74
CA SER A 32 -17.78 32.24 -23.30
C SER A 32 -16.56 32.60 -22.46
N ALA A 33 -16.40 31.93 -21.32
CA ALA A 33 -15.20 32.00 -20.50
C ALA A 33 -14.56 30.62 -20.45
N LYS A 34 -13.23 30.57 -20.48
CA LYS A 34 -12.47 29.35 -20.18
C LYS A 34 -11.96 29.45 -18.76
N PHE A 35 -11.85 28.30 -18.11
CA PHE A 35 -11.15 28.16 -16.84
C PHE A 35 -10.29 26.90 -16.91
N ASP A 36 -9.22 26.90 -16.13
CA ASP A 36 -8.31 25.77 -16.02
C ASP A 36 -8.63 24.96 -14.76
N VAL A 37 -8.47 23.64 -14.86
CA VAL A 37 -8.58 22.72 -13.73
C VAL A 37 -7.22 22.04 -13.59
N THR A 38 -6.61 22.18 -12.42
CA THR A 38 -5.33 21.56 -12.10
C THR A 38 -5.47 20.58 -10.94
N ALA A 39 -4.71 19.50 -10.99
CA ALA A 39 -4.57 18.54 -9.90
C ALA A 39 -3.10 18.14 -9.78
N THR A 40 -2.63 17.95 -8.55
CA THR A 40 -1.26 17.49 -8.25
C THR A 40 -1.33 16.09 -7.66
N ILE A 41 -0.58 15.16 -8.26
CA ILE A 41 -0.39 13.80 -7.73
C ILE A 41 0.97 13.78 -7.05
N ASN A 42 0.98 13.51 -5.74
CA ASN A 42 2.22 13.31 -4.98
C ASN A 42 2.65 11.83 -5.06
N ASN A 43 3.96 11.59 -5.00
CA ASN A 43 4.46 10.22 -4.83
C ASN A 43 4.04 9.66 -3.47
N GLY A 44 3.68 8.39 -3.46
CA GLY A 44 3.17 7.71 -2.28
C GLY A 44 3.18 6.21 -2.45
N CYS A 45 3.39 5.49 -1.35
CA CYS A 45 3.15 4.06 -1.23
C CYS A 45 2.25 3.77 -0.03
N ARG A 46 1.41 2.74 -0.14
CA ARG A 46 0.60 2.23 0.98
C ARG A 46 0.56 0.71 0.97
N PHE A 47 0.42 0.11 2.15
CA PHE A 47 0.13 -1.33 2.26
C PHE A 47 -1.27 -1.63 1.72
N ILE A 48 -1.40 -2.73 0.98
CA ILE A 48 -2.70 -3.27 0.57
C ILE A 48 -3.08 -4.41 1.52
N GLY A 49 -4.25 -4.30 2.15
CA GLY A 49 -4.74 -5.28 3.12
C GLY A 49 -4.29 -4.94 4.54
N SER A 50 -3.65 -5.89 5.22
CA SER A 50 -3.15 -5.71 6.58
C SER A 50 -1.81 -4.97 6.57
N ASN A 51 -1.65 -4.00 7.47
CA ASN A 51 -0.34 -3.40 7.79
C ASN A 51 0.45 -4.21 8.82
N LYS A 52 -0.11 -5.32 9.30
CA LYS A 52 0.55 -6.31 10.15
C LYS A 52 0.84 -7.56 9.35
N LEU A 53 2.11 -7.96 9.33
CA LEU A 53 2.57 -9.24 8.82
C LEU A 53 2.84 -10.16 10.01
N SER A 54 2.31 -11.39 9.98
CA SER A 54 2.61 -12.44 10.96
C SER A 54 3.31 -13.56 10.23
N VAL A 55 4.38 -14.08 10.83
CA VAL A 55 5.13 -15.22 10.31
C VAL A 55 5.23 -16.25 11.42
N ASP A 56 4.53 -17.36 11.24
CA ASP A 56 4.59 -18.48 12.16
C ASP A 56 5.67 -19.46 11.68
N LEU A 57 6.69 -19.65 12.51
CA LEU A 57 7.75 -20.62 12.25
C LEU A 57 7.32 -22.01 12.77
N PRO A 58 7.80 -23.10 12.14
CA PRO A 58 7.62 -24.45 12.68
C PRO A 58 8.22 -24.63 14.07
N ASP A 59 7.77 -25.65 14.80
CA ASP A 59 8.33 -26.03 16.09
C ASP A 59 9.85 -26.27 15.99
N LEU A 60 10.58 -25.72 16.95
CA LEU A 60 12.04 -25.85 17.05
C LEU A 60 12.40 -27.09 17.87
N LEU A 61 13.10 -28.03 17.24
CA LEU A 61 13.59 -29.24 17.90
C LEU A 61 15.10 -29.15 18.19
N ILE A 62 15.53 -29.77 19.30
CA ILE A 62 16.95 -29.85 19.66
C ILE A 62 17.71 -30.62 18.56
N GLY A 63 18.79 -30.03 18.06
CA GLY A 63 19.63 -30.63 17.02
C GLY A 63 19.12 -30.47 15.59
N GLN A 64 18.05 -29.68 15.39
CA GLN A 64 17.58 -29.32 14.06
C GLN A 64 18.57 -28.39 13.36
N SER A 65 18.74 -28.53 12.04
CA SER A 65 19.69 -27.72 11.27
C SER A 65 19.14 -26.33 10.95
N SER A 66 17.88 -26.24 10.51
CA SER A 66 17.20 -24.98 10.21
C SER A 66 15.69 -25.15 10.17
N VAL A 67 14.99 -24.04 10.35
CA VAL A 67 13.58 -23.88 10.01
C VAL A 67 13.39 -22.59 9.22
N SER A 68 12.43 -22.57 8.31
CA SER A 68 12.01 -21.33 7.68
C SER A 68 10.50 -21.31 7.45
N SER A 69 9.98 -20.10 7.26
CA SER A 69 8.59 -19.87 6.89
C SER A 69 8.50 -18.65 5.99
N GLN A 70 7.63 -18.74 4.98
CA GLN A 70 7.45 -17.68 4.00
C GLN A 70 6.22 -16.85 4.33
N ALA A 71 6.31 -15.55 4.07
CA ALA A 71 5.18 -14.65 4.13
C ALA A 71 5.26 -13.62 2.99
N TYR A 72 4.20 -12.85 2.79
CA TYR A 72 4.22 -11.80 1.80
C TYR A 72 3.34 -10.63 2.21
N PHE A 73 3.65 -9.47 1.65
CA PHE A 73 2.81 -8.28 1.72
C PHE A 73 2.75 -7.61 0.35
N ASN A 74 1.77 -6.72 0.18
CA ASN A 74 1.56 -6.00 -1.07
C ASN A 74 1.64 -4.49 -0.80
N LEU A 75 2.25 -3.76 -1.73
CA LEU A 75 2.27 -2.31 -1.72
C LEU A 75 1.51 -1.79 -2.95
N GLN A 76 0.84 -0.65 -2.78
CA GLN A 76 0.33 0.14 -3.88
C GLN A 76 1.08 1.47 -3.88
N CYS A 77 1.84 1.72 -4.95
CA CYS A 77 2.61 2.95 -5.11
C CYS A 77 2.10 3.77 -6.30
N THR A 78 2.43 5.07 -6.32
CA THR A 78 2.21 5.93 -7.48
C THR A 78 2.92 5.33 -8.71
N PRO A 79 2.28 5.28 -9.89
CA PRO A 79 2.89 4.67 -11.08
C PRO A 79 4.27 5.25 -11.41
N GLY A 80 5.24 4.37 -11.67
CA GLY A 80 6.61 4.75 -12.00
C GLY A 80 7.51 5.10 -10.80
N ALA A 81 6.98 5.07 -9.56
CA ALA A 81 7.79 5.27 -8.37
C ALA A 81 8.57 4.00 -8.00
N ASN A 82 9.85 4.16 -7.67
CA ASN A 82 10.61 3.16 -6.92
C ASN A 82 10.27 3.28 -5.43
N ALA A 83 10.49 2.22 -4.67
CA ALA A 83 10.44 2.28 -3.22
C ALA A 83 11.64 1.57 -2.61
N THR A 84 12.18 2.14 -1.54
CA THR A 84 13.21 1.52 -0.70
C THR A 84 12.53 0.97 0.54
N ILE A 85 12.67 -0.33 0.78
CA ILE A 85 12.02 -1.01 1.89
C ILE A 85 13.09 -1.54 2.85
N GLY A 86 13.04 -1.08 4.10
CA GLY A 86 13.89 -1.53 5.18
C GLY A 86 13.10 -2.29 6.25
N ILE A 87 13.78 -3.16 6.99
CA ILE A 87 13.25 -3.81 8.18
C ILE A 87 14.24 -3.54 9.31
N ASP A 88 13.76 -3.00 10.43
CA ASP A 88 14.61 -2.74 11.60
C ASP A 88 15.09 -4.05 12.27
N SER A 89 15.81 -3.91 13.38
CA SER A 89 16.42 -5.05 14.09
C SER A 89 15.47 -5.78 15.04
N GLY A 90 14.17 -5.48 15.02
CA GLY A 90 13.20 -6.07 15.96
C GLY A 90 13.24 -5.45 17.36
N GLN A 91 12.44 -6.03 18.26
CA GLN A 91 12.39 -5.66 19.68
C GLN A 91 13.52 -6.30 20.49
N HIS A 92 14.09 -7.40 19.99
CA HIS A 92 15.18 -8.11 20.64
C HIS A 92 16.43 -8.15 19.75
N PRO A 93 17.05 -6.98 19.46
CA PRO A 93 18.22 -6.92 18.61
C PRO A 93 19.41 -7.58 19.30
N LEU A 94 20.16 -8.37 18.52
CA LEU A 94 21.48 -8.85 18.88
C LEU A 94 22.54 -7.83 18.44
N SER A 95 23.80 -8.06 18.84
CA SER A 95 24.91 -7.22 18.38
C SER A 95 25.01 -7.22 16.84
N ARG A 96 25.26 -6.04 16.26
CA ARG A 96 25.46 -5.80 14.82
C ARG A 96 24.22 -5.99 13.92
N GLY A 97 23.03 -5.58 14.38
CA GLY A 97 21.84 -5.51 13.49
C GLY A 97 21.15 -6.85 13.23
N ASN A 98 21.57 -7.89 13.96
CA ASN A 98 20.93 -9.19 13.95
C ASN A 98 19.64 -9.17 14.80
N ARG A 99 18.68 -10.02 14.44
CA ARG A 99 17.37 -10.12 15.12
C ARG A 99 17.30 -11.39 15.94
N ALA A 100 16.49 -11.39 16.98
CA ALA A 100 16.21 -12.59 17.75
C ALA A 100 14.75 -12.66 18.18
N LEU A 101 14.25 -13.88 18.32
CA LEU A 101 13.04 -14.16 19.07
C LEU A 101 13.40 -14.24 20.56
N ALA A 102 12.57 -13.68 21.43
CA ALA A 102 12.71 -13.81 22.88
C ALA A 102 11.60 -14.68 23.46
N LEU A 103 11.93 -15.44 24.50
CA LEU A 103 10.96 -16.25 25.25
C LEU A 103 9.88 -15.36 25.88
N ASP A 104 8.62 -15.69 25.68
CA ASP A 104 7.51 -14.96 26.29
C ASP A 104 7.64 -14.98 27.83
N GLY A 105 7.62 -13.79 28.44
CA GLY A 105 7.76 -13.64 29.89
C GLY A 105 9.19 -13.47 30.41
N GLY A 106 10.22 -13.40 29.55
CA GLY A 106 11.57 -13.00 29.97
C GLY A 106 12.62 -12.96 28.85
N ASN A 107 13.70 -12.19 29.05
CA ASN A 107 14.80 -12.05 28.06
C ASN A 107 15.89 -13.12 28.22
N ASP A 108 15.62 -14.22 28.92
CA ASP A 108 16.66 -15.15 29.37
C ASP A 108 17.17 -16.08 28.26
N GLN A 109 16.39 -16.25 27.19
CA GLN A 109 16.82 -16.97 25.99
C GLN A 109 16.41 -16.24 24.73
N LEU A 110 17.40 -15.99 23.87
CA LEU A 110 17.25 -15.40 22.55
C LEU A 110 17.55 -16.44 21.47
N ILE A 111 16.71 -16.50 20.44
CA ILE A 111 16.90 -17.37 19.27
C ILE A 111 17.14 -16.47 18.05
N PRO A 112 18.39 -16.41 17.53
CA PRO A 112 18.71 -15.60 16.37
C PRO A 112 17.90 -16.04 15.15
N TYR A 113 17.47 -15.08 14.33
CA TYR A 113 16.83 -15.36 13.04
C TYR A 113 17.25 -14.34 11.98
N GLN A 114 17.09 -14.74 10.72
CA GLN A 114 17.33 -13.91 9.54
C GLN A 114 16.01 -13.69 8.79
N ILE A 115 15.93 -12.55 8.09
CA ILE A 115 14.86 -12.24 7.15
C ILE A 115 15.50 -12.08 5.79
N PHE A 116 14.93 -12.74 4.78
CA PHE A 116 15.35 -12.64 3.39
C PHE A 116 14.22 -12.07 2.55
N ALA A 117 14.53 -11.14 1.65
CA ALA A 117 13.67 -10.85 0.51
C ALA A 117 13.80 -11.97 -0.53
N VAL A 118 12.70 -12.44 -1.08
CA VAL A 118 12.71 -13.43 -2.16
C VAL A 118 12.45 -12.72 -3.49
N LYS A 119 13.49 -12.58 -4.31
CA LYS A 119 13.42 -11.96 -5.65
C LYS A 119 13.77 -13.01 -6.70
N GLU A 120 12.84 -13.30 -7.60
CA GLU A 120 13.04 -14.28 -8.68
C GLU A 120 13.52 -15.65 -8.18
N GLY A 121 13.01 -16.08 -7.01
CA GLY A 121 13.40 -17.34 -6.35
C GLY A 121 14.74 -17.31 -5.62
N LYS A 122 15.43 -16.16 -5.56
CA LYS A 122 16.68 -15.98 -4.80
C LYS A 122 16.41 -15.28 -3.48
N LYS A 123 16.99 -15.79 -2.40
CA LYS A 123 17.02 -15.15 -1.08
C LYS A 123 18.09 -14.07 -1.05
N ILE A 124 17.71 -12.86 -0.64
CA ILE A 124 18.60 -11.73 -0.39
C ILE A 124 18.44 -11.33 1.07
N GLU A 125 19.50 -11.43 1.87
CA GLU A 125 19.41 -11.11 3.29
C GLU A 125 19.06 -9.64 3.51
N TRP A 126 18.10 -9.40 4.39
CA TRP A 126 17.54 -8.08 4.64
C TRP A 126 18.29 -7.37 5.78
N GLU A 127 19.59 -7.16 5.60
CA GLU A 127 20.43 -6.38 6.52
C GLU A 127 20.35 -4.87 6.26
N THR A 128 20.12 -4.49 5.00
CA THR A 128 20.02 -3.10 4.57
C THR A 128 18.74 -2.88 3.76
N PRO A 129 18.24 -1.63 3.67
CA PRO A 129 17.07 -1.35 2.86
C PRO A 129 17.29 -1.74 1.38
N ILE A 130 16.30 -2.43 0.81
CA ILE A 130 16.34 -2.94 -0.56
C ILE A 130 15.48 -2.05 -1.46
N ILE A 131 15.98 -1.75 -2.66
CA ILE A 131 15.24 -1.00 -3.67
C ILE A 131 14.35 -1.98 -4.46
N PHE A 132 13.08 -1.62 -4.58
CA PHE A 132 12.07 -2.30 -5.38
C PHE A 132 11.66 -1.41 -6.56
N THR A 133 11.66 -1.98 -7.76
CA THR A 133 11.22 -1.31 -8.99
C THR A 133 9.70 -1.26 -9.06
N PRO A 134 9.09 -0.43 -9.94
CA PRO A 134 7.63 -0.35 -10.05
C PRO A 134 7.00 -1.69 -10.41
N ASP A 135 7.67 -2.49 -11.26
CA ASP A 135 7.19 -3.82 -11.65
C ASP A 135 7.22 -4.80 -10.46
N GLU A 136 8.23 -4.71 -9.61
CA GLU A 136 8.32 -5.54 -8.39
C GLU A 136 7.28 -5.13 -7.35
N LEU A 137 6.99 -3.83 -7.23
CA LEU A 137 5.99 -3.30 -6.30
C LEU A 137 4.56 -3.65 -6.70
N ASN A 138 4.30 -3.88 -7.99
CA ASN A 138 3.00 -4.36 -8.48
C ASN A 138 2.76 -5.85 -8.20
N ASN A 139 3.76 -6.57 -7.68
CA ASN A 139 3.67 -7.97 -7.30
C ASN A 139 3.67 -8.14 -5.77
N LYS A 140 3.45 -9.37 -5.31
CA LYS A 140 3.65 -9.72 -3.90
C LYS A 140 5.13 -9.60 -3.54
N ILE A 141 5.44 -8.86 -2.48
CA ILE A 141 6.78 -8.83 -1.91
C ILE A 141 6.87 -10.01 -0.96
N GLU A 142 7.61 -11.02 -1.37
CA GLU A 142 7.79 -12.25 -0.62
C GLU A 142 9.01 -12.14 0.30
N ILE A 143 8.81 -12.59 1.54
CA ILE A 143 9.84 -12.69 2.55
C ILE A 143 9.95 -14.12 3.02
N ASP A 144 11.16 -14.52 3.41
CA ASP A 144 11.43 -15.78 4.07
C ASP A 144 12.13 -15.49 5.39
N VAL A 145 11.58 -16.01 6.48
CA VAL A 145 12.15 -15.87 7.83
C VAL A 145 12.78 -17.21 8.17
N GLU A 146 14.04 -17.20 8.57
CA GLU A 146 14.83 -18.41 8.78
C GLU A 146 15.54 -18.37 10.13
N ILE A 147 15.51 -19.50 10.85
CA ILE A 147 16.38 -19.75 12.00
C ILE A 147 17.41 -20.77 11.57
N ASN A 148 18.66 -20.33 11.53
CA ASN A 148 19.81 -21.17 11.29
C ASN A 148 20.33 -21.76 12.59
N HIS A 149 20.34 -23.09 12.69
CA HIS A 149 20.85 -23.85 13.83
C HIS A 149 20.31 -23.34 15.18
N PRO A 150 19.06 -23.69 15.55
CA PRO A 150 18.50 -23.34 16.85
C PRO A 150 19.48 -23.62 18.00
N PRO A 151 19.63 -22.70 18.96
CA PRO A 151 20.63 -22.83 20.02
C PRO A 151 20.37 -24.08 20.86
N SER A 152 21.41 -24.64 21.48
CA SER A 152 21.28 -25.75 22.42
C SER A 152 21.99 -25.37 23.73
N PRO A 153 21.33 -25.44 24.90
CA PRO A 153 19.96 -25.97 25.12
C PRO A 153 18.83 -25.02 24.67
N LEU A 154 17.65 -25.56 24.34
CA LEU A 154 16.40 -24.82 24.15
C LEU A 154 15.51 -24.94 25.39
N ILE A 155 15.00 -23.81 25.88
CA ILE A 155 13.95 -23.78 26.90
C ILE A 155 12.59 -23.87 26.19
N PRO A 156 11.72 -24.83 26.53
CA PRO A 156 10.38 -24.90 25.96
C PRO A 156 9.55 -23.65 26.28
N GLY A 157 8.90 -23.10 25.26
CA GLY A 157 7.99 -21.96 25.40
C GLY A 157 7.70 -21.28 24.06
N HIS A 158 6.92 -20.21 24.12
CA HIS A 158 6.62 -19.38 22.95
C HIS A 158 7.69 -18.30 22.82
N TYR A 159 8.21 -18.11 21.61
CA TYR A 159 9.23 -17.10 21.33
C TYR A 159 8.67 -16.10 20.33
N THR A 160 8.82 -14.81 20.62
CA THR A 160 8.26 -13.74 19.79
C THR A 160 9.27 -12.63 19.52
N ASP A 161 9.09 -11.95 18.41
CA ASP A 161 9.76 -10.69 18.09
C ASP A 161 8.80 -9.81 17.26
N THR A 162 9.03 -8.51 17.26
CA THR A 162 8.29 -7.57 16.42
C THR A 162 9.27 -6.64 15.73
N ALA A 163 9.34 -6.72 14.40
CA ALA A 163 10.15 -5.84 13.58
C ALA A 163 9.28 -4.87 12.78
N THR A 164 9.80 -3.67 12.52
CA THR A 164 9.11 -2.61 11.76
C THR A 164 9.59 -2.60 10.31
N ILE A 165 8.64 -2.72 9.38
CA ILE A 165 8.88 -2.49 7.95
C ILE A 165 8.72 -1.00 7.66
N THR A 166 9.78 -0.37 7.13
CA THR A 166 9.78 1.04 6.69
C THR A 166 9.81 1.11 5.18
N VAL A 167 8.93 1.90 4.59
CA VAL A 167 8.86 2.14 3.14
C VAL A 167 9.16 3.61 2.85
N SER A 168 10.17 3.86 2.02
CA SER A 168 10.58 5.20 1.57
C SER A 168 10.41 5.32 0.05
N TYR A 169 9.90 6.44 -0.45
CA TYR A 169 9.55 6.68 -1.86
C TYR A 169 9.76 8.14 -2.27
#